data_AF-R6CAR6-F1
#
_entry.id   AF-R6CAR6-F1
#
_cell.length_a   1.000
_cell.length_b   1.000
_cell.length_c   1.000
_cell.angle_alpha   90.00
_cell.angle_beta   90.00
_cell.angle_gamma   90.00
#
_symmetry.space_group_name_H-M   'P 1'
#
loop_
_entity.id
_entity.type
_entity.pdbx_description
1 polymer ?
#
loop_
_entity_poly.entity_id
_entity_poly.type
_entity_poly.pdbx_seq_one_letter_code
_entity_poly.pdbx_strand_id
1 'polypeptide(L)'
;MKVDVKQQETLERFFEEEKTWFANNIFYKYCGYLLIGVSLIMAVFPQKAMDGDAFWSCLAVYMLYIYGISMLCFRFTIYSEQNGPAKSVNELLKYLPVSELQYRIFKFKKFIKPCFFLTLFILAAKIGISLLAYHSITVWDVLVPVIFYLLLPMILFFPVRRRVL
;
A
#
# COMPACT_ATOMS: atom_id res chain seq x y z
N MET A 1 -9.43 -20.25 1.55
CA MET A 1 -10.04 -19.20 2.42
C MET A 1 -11.34 -18.78 1.73
N LYS A 2 -12.52 -19.17 2.25
CA LYS A 2 -13.80 -18.84 1.59
C LYS A 2 -14.18 -17.40 1.97
N VAL A 3 -14.39 -16.54 0.99
CA VAL A 3 -14.84 -15.16 1.21
C VAL A 3 -16.35 -15.20 1.47
N ASP A 4 -16.78 -14.61 2.58
CA ASP A 4 -18.21 -14.42 2.86
C ASP A 4 -18.63 -13.04 2.36
N VAL A 5 -19.48 -13.02 1.33
CA VAL A 5 -19.90 -11.79 0.65
C VAL A 5 -20.65 -10.86 1.60
N LYS A 6 -21.53 -11.38 2.46
CA LYS A 6 -22.32 -10.56 3.38
C LYS A 6 -21.41 -9.88 4.41
N GLN A 7 -20.45 -10.61 4.98
CA GLN A 7 -19.50 -10.01 5.92
C GLN A 7 -18.58 -8.97 5.25
N GLN A 8 -18.20 -9.17 3.98
CA GLN A 8 -17.43 -8.19 3.22
C GLN A 8 -18.25 -6.92 2.92
N GLU A 9 -19.52 -7.05 2.54
CA GLU A 9 -20.42 -5.90 2.32
C GLU A 9 -20.64 -5.10 3.60
N THR A 10 -20.81 -5.77 4.75
CA THR A 10 -20.92 -5.08 6.04
C THR A 10 -19.66 -4.29 6.37
N LEU A 11 -18.47 -4.86 6.12
CA LEU A 11 -17.20 -4.14 6.28
C LEU A 11 -17.09 -2.96 5.31
N GLU A 12 -17.54 -3.11 4.06
CA GLU A 12 -17.53 -2.02 3.09
C GLU A 12 -18.39 -0.86 3.54
N ARG A 13 -19.64 -1.12 3.98
CA ARG A 13 -20.53 -0.08 4.50
C ARG A 13 -19.97 0.59 5.75
N PHE A 14 -19.51 -0.21 6.71
CA PHE A 14 -18.89 0.30 7.94
C PHE A 14 -17.74 1.26 7.63
N PHE A 15 -16.78 0.84 6.81
CA PHE A 15 -15.67 1.70 6.43
C PHE A 15 -16.05 2.78 5.40
N GLU A 16 -17.21 2.77 4.74
CA GLU A 16 -17.65 3.88 3.90
C GLU A 16 -18.31 4.99 4.71
N GLU A 17 -19.13 4.61 5.68
CA GLU A 17 -19.75 5.53 6.63
C GLU A 17 -18.68 6.15 7.54
N GLU A 18 -17.74 5.38 8.05
CA GLU A 18 -16.64 5.92 8.87
C GLU A 18 -15.71 6.86 8.07
N LYS A 19 -15.58 6.64 6.76
CA LYS A 19 -14.69 7.46 5.92
C LYS A 19 -15.10 8.93 5.84
N THR A 20 -16.38 9.23 5.99
CA THR A 20 -16.92 10.59 5.89
C THR A 20 -16.76 11.39 7.18
N TRP A 21 -16.57 10.74 8.33
CA TRP A 21 -16.62 11.41 9.64
C TRP A 21 -15.26 11.55 10.34
N PHE A 22 -14.26 10.71 10.01
CA PHE A 22 -12.96 10.74 10.69
C PHE A 22 -11.89 11.55 9.95
N ALA A 23 -11.44 12.65 10.55
CA ALA A 23 -10.37 13.51 10.02
C ALA A 23 -9.05 12.74 9.79
N ASN A 24 -8.69 11.82 10.69
CA ASN A 24 -7.48 10.99 10.57
C ASN A 24 -7.52 10.11 9.31
N ASN A 25 -8.69 9.57 8.96
CA ASN A 25 -8.86 8.74 7.77
C ASN A 25 -8.63 9.55 6.48
N ILE A 26 -9.03 10.82 6.47
CA ILE A 26 -8.77 11.75 5.35
C ILE A 26 -7.28 12.11 5.32
N PHE A 27 -6.71 12.46 6.46
CA PHE A 27 -5.28 12.80 6.61
C PHE A 27 -4.37 11.66 6.11
N TYR A 28 -4.53 10.44 6.64
CA TYR A 28 -3.73 9.28 6.23
C TYR A 28 -3.88 8.93 4.76
N LYS A 29 -5.08 9.14 4.18
CA LYS A 29 -5.31 8.93 2.75
C LYS A 29 -4.48 9.91 1.92
N TYR A 30 -4.57 11.22 2.19
CA TYR A 30 -3.87 12.23 1.40
C TYR A 30 -2.36 12.20 1.64
N CYS A 31 -1.91 12.08 2.89
CA CYS A 31 -0.49 11.92 3.20
C CYS A 31 0.09 10.66 2.56
N GLY A 32 -0.62 9.53 2.63
CA GLY A 32 -0.21 8.28 2.00
C GLY A 32 -0.04 8.43 0.49
N TYR A 33 -1.03 9.01 -0.20
CA TYR A 33 -0.93 9.26 -1.64
C TYR A 33 0.13 10.29 -2.02
N LEU A 34 0.35 11.33 -1.22
CA LEU A 34 1.40 12.32 -1.45
C LEU A 34 2.79 11.65 -1.40
N LEU A 35 3.06 10.90 -0.33
CA LEU A 35 4.34 10.20 -0.14
C LEU A 35 4.59 9.17 -1.24
N ILE A 36 3.55 8.41 -1.62
CA ILE A 36 3.61 7.49 -2.75
C ILE A 36 3.90 8.28 -4.04
N GLY A 37 3.17 9.36 -4.33
CA GLY A 37 3.36 10.15 -5.54
C GLY A 37 4.78 10.70 -5.67
N VAL A 38 5.33 11.27 -4.60
CA VAL A 38 6.72 11.75 -4.56
C VAL A 38 7.70 10.60 -4.80
N SER A 39 7.47 9.44 -4.16
CA SER A 39 8.29 8.26 -4.39
C SER A 39 8.23 7.79 -5.85
N LEU A 40 7.05 7.74 -6.47
CA LEU A 40 6.87 7.32 -7.87
C LEU A 40 7.65 8.21 -8.82
N ILE A 41 7.55 9.54 -8.65
CA ILE A 41 8.27 10.51 -9.50
C ILE A 41 9.77 10.25 -9.44
N MET A 42 10.31 10.07 -8.24
CA MET A 42 11.73 9.76 -8.05
C MET A 42 12.11 8.36 -8.55
N ALA A 43 11.23 7.38 -8.42
CA ALA A 43 11.46 5.98 -8.82
C ALA A 43 11.54 5.79 -10.33
N VAL A 44 10.91 6.68 -11.09
CA VAL A 44 10.87 6.66 -12.56
C VAL A 44 12.20 7.16 -13.16
N PHE A 45 13.00 7.90 -12.40
CA PHE A 45 14.32 8.32 -12.89
C PHE A 45 15.21 7.08 -13.15
N PRO A 46 15.86 7.04 -14.33
CA PRO A 46 16.68 5.91 -14.71
C PRO A 46 17.89 5.81 -13.77
N GLN A 47 18.13 4.61 -13.22
CA GLN A 47 19.29 4.33 -12.37
C GLN A 47 20.62 4.62 -13.11
N LYS A 48 20.60 4.53 -14.45
CA LYS A 48 21.70 4.90 -15.35
C LYS A 48 22.07 6.39 -15.30
N ALA A 49 21.19 7.27 -14.81
CA ALA A 49 21.45 8.71 -14.68
C ALA A 49 21.93 9.13 -13.28
N MET A 50 22.04 8.20 -12.33
CA MET A 50 22.57 8.46 -10.99
C MET A 50 24.00 7.93 -10.90
N ASP A 51 24.99 8.82 -10.98
CA ASP A 51 26.39 8.48 -10.81
C ASP A 51 26.69 7.99 -9.37
N GLY A 52 27.51 6.94 -9.28
CA GLY A 52 28.39 6.64 -8.14
C GLY A 52 27.82 6.22 -6.78
N ASP A 53 26.53 6.44 -6.47
CA ASP A 53 25.92 6.08 -5.16
C ASP A 53 24.38 5.86 -5.23
N ALA A 54 23.89 5.37 -6.36
CA ALA A 54 22.45 5.22 -6.63
C ALA A 54 21.69 4.32 -5.62
N PHE A 55 22.39 3.46 -4.87
CA PHE A 55 21.78 2.55 -3.90
C PHE A 55 21.03 3.30 -2.79
N TRP A 56 21.67 4.30 -2.16
CA TRP A 56 21.08 5.03 -1.04
C TRP A 56 19.88 5.87 -1.47
N SER A 57 19.95 6.50 -2.64
CA SER A 57 18.84 7.22 -3.22
C SER A 57 17.67 6.28 -3.55
N CYS A 58 17.94 5.13 -4.16
CA CYS A 58 16.91 4.13 -4.43
C CYS A 58 16.26 3.60 -3.13
N LEU A 59 17.07 3.34 -2.11
CA LEU A 59 16.59 2.92 -0.80
C LEU A 59 15.71 3.97 -0.14
N ALA A 60 16.10 5.25 -0.18
CA ALA A 60 15.31 6.35 0.37
C ALA A 60 13.96 6.50 -0.33
N VAL A 61 13.94 6.45 -1.67
CA VAL A 61 12.71 6.48 -2.48
C VAL A 61 11.80 5.31 -2.12
N TYR A 62 12.38 4.12 -1.94
CA TYR A 62 11.65 2.93 -1.54
C TYR A 62 11.09 3.02 -0.12
N MET A 63 11.87 3.51 0.84
CA MET A 63 11.39 3.71 2.22
C MET A 63 10.24 4.71 2.27
N LEU A 64 10.28 5.76 1.43
CA LEU A 64 9.18 6.71 1.28
C LEU A 64 7.91 6.04 0.74
N TYR A 65 8.05 5.14 -0.24
CA TYR A 65 6.94 4.33 -0.76
C TYR A 65 6.32 3.46 0.34
N ILE A 66 7.13 2.69 1.07
CA ILE A 66 6.67 1.83 2.17
C ILE A 66 5.99 2.65 3.25
N TYR A 67 6.53 3.83 3.58
CA TYR A 67 5.91 4.72 4.54
C TYR A 67 4.54 5.20 4.07
N GLY A 68 4.40 5.65 2.82
CA GLY A 68 3.12 6.04 2.24
C GLY A 68 2.10 4.90 2.20
N ILE A 69 2.53 3.70 1.86
CA ILE A 69 1.71 2.48 1.91
C ILE A 69 1.29 2.14 3.34
N SER A 70 2.17 2.30 4.33
CA SER A 70 1.84 2.06 5.74
C SER A 70 0.73 3.00 6.22
N MET A 71 0.74 4.28 5.80
CA MET A 71 -0.33 5.24 6.08
C MET A 71 -1.68 4.81 5.48
N LEU A 72 -1.68 4.30 4.24
CA LEU A 72 -2.90 3.76 3.63
C LEU A 72 -3.43 2.52 4.38
N CYS A 73 -2.56 1.70 4.96
CA CYS A 73 -2.93 0.58 5.82
C CYS A 73 -3.45 1.01 7.20
N PHE A 74 -2.82 2.02 7.82
CA PHE A 74 -3.19 2.50 9.16
C PHE A 74 -4.63 3.02 9.21
N ARG A 75 -5.11 3.59 8.10
CA ARG A 75 -6.52 3.95 7.89
C ARG A 75 -7.52 2.87 8.29
N PHE A 76 -7.18 1.59 8.08
CA PHE A 76 -8.07 0.47 8.38
C PHE A 76 -7.81 -0.16 9.75
N THR A 77 -6.84 0.35 10.51
CA THR A 77 -6.35 -0.28 11.75
C THR A 77 -6.60 0.60 12.97
N ILE A 78 -6.58 1.91 12.79
CA ILE A 78 -6.73 2.91 13.84
C ILE A 78 -7.92 3.80 13.51
N TYR A 79 -8.78 4.03 14.51
CA TYR A 79 -9.83 5.03 14.47
C TYR A 79 -9.64 6.02 15.62
N SER A 80 -10.07 7.25 15.44
CA SER A 80 -10.05 8.28 16.49
C SER A 80 -11.27 9.14 16.27
N GLU A 81 -12.13 9.20 17.27
CA GLU A 81 -13.25 10.14 17.33
C GLU A 81 -12.72 11.57 17.38
N GLN A 82 -13.49 12.54 16.88
CA GLN A 82 -13.09 13.95 16.92
C GLN A 82 -12.74 14.35 18.37
N ASN A 83 -11.46 14.68 18.61
CA ASN A 83 -10.89 15.01 19.93
C ASN A 83 -10.79 13.85 20.96
N GLY A 84 -10.94 12.60 20.54
CA GLY A 84 -10.77 11.41 21.39
C GLY A 84 -9.44 10.68 21.16
N PRO A 85 -8.97 9.87 22.12
CA PRO A 85 -7.75 9.07 21.95
C PRO A 85 -7.90 8.09 20.78
N ALA A 86 -6.79 7.80 20.10
CA ALA A 86 -6.76 6.80 19.03
C ALA A 86 -7.02 5.40 19.60
N LYS A 87 -7.99 4.69 19.01
CA LYS A 87 -8.40 3.33 19.37
C LYS A 87 -8.20 2.39 18.18
N SER A 88 -8.07 1.09 18.46
CA SER A 88 -7.89 0.10 17.40
C SER A 88 -9.23 -0.32 16.82
N VAL A 89 -9.36 -0.36 15.49
CA VAL A 89 -10.59 -0.80 14.81
C VAL A 89 -11.01 -2.22 15.22
N ASN A 90 -10.07 -3.04 15.72
CA ASN A 90 -10.38 -4.34 16.30
C ASN A 90 -11.37 -4.27 17.47
N GLU A 91 -11.40 -3.17 18.23
CA GLU A 91 -12.35 -2.97 19.32
C GLU A 91 -13.76 -2.71 18.80
N LEU A 92 -13.89 -1.94 17.71
CA LEU A 92 -15.19 -1.70 17.05
C LEU A 92 -15.73 -2.96 16.38
N LEU A 93 -14.83 -3.75 15.79
CA LEU A 93 -15.21 -5.00 15.11
C LEU A 93 -15.85 -6.03 16.05
N LYS A 94 -15.63 -5.96 17.37
CA LYS A 94 -16.32 -6.83 18.35
C LYS A 94 -17.83 -6.65 18.34
N TYR A 95 -18.33 -5.48 17.93
CA TYR A 95 -19.75 -5.17 17.87
C TYR A 95 -20.37 -5.46 16.51
N LEU A 96 -19.56 -5.85 15.51
CA LEU A 96 -20.04 -6.22 14.17
C LEU A 96 -20.13 -7.74 14.00
N PRO A 97 -21.09 -8.25 13.21
CA PRO A 97 -21.22 -9.68 12.91
C PRO A 97 -20.18 -10.13 11.86
N VAL A 98 -18.90 -9.80 12.06
CA VAL A 98 -17.81 -10.04 11.11
C VAL A 98 -16.69 -10.81 11.79
N SER A 99 -16.23 -11.88 11.12
CA SER A 99 -15.07 -12.64 11.61
C SER A 99 -13.74 -11.93 11.37
N GLU A 100 -12.77 -12.12 12.26
CA GLU A 100 -11.41 -11.58 12.09
C GLU A 100 -10.76 -12.00 10.76
N LEU A 101 -11.09 -13.22 10.30
CA LEU A 101 -10.63 -13.75 9.02
C LEU A 101 -11.11 -12.89 7.84
N GLN A 102 -12.39 -12.54 7.82
CA GLN A 102 -12.95 -11.70 6.75
C GLN A 102 -12.39 -10.27 6.83
N TYR A 103 -12.19 -9.73 8.02
CA TYR A 103 -11.55 -8.42 8.19
C TYR A 103 -10.10 -8.40 7.68
N ARG A 104 -9.32 -9.47 7.90
CA ARG A 104 -7.98 -9.59 7.31
C ARG A 104 -8.01 -9.66 5.79
N ILE A 105 -8.92 -10.46 5.22
CA ILE A 105 -9.12 -10.55 3.77
C ILE A 105 -9.50 -9.18 3.19
N PHE A 106 -10.38 -8.45 3.88
CA PHE A 106 -10.79 -7.10 3.48
C PHE A 106 -9.61 -6.15 3.41
N LYS A 107 -8.79 -6.08 4.47
CA LYS A 107 -7.58 -5.25 4.49
C LYS A 107 -6.60 -5.64 3.38
N PHE A 108 -6.39 -6.93 3.18
CA PHE A 108 -5.54 -7.43 2.11
C PHE A 108 -6.04 -7.03 0.72
N LYS A 109 -7.35 -7.15 0.45
CA LYS A 109 -7.95 -6.72 -0.82
C LYS A 109 -7.83 -5.21 -1.07
N LYS A 110 -8.05 -4.39 -0.03
CA LYS A 110 -7.91 -2.94 -0.15
C LYS A 110 -6.45 -2.50 -0.28
N PHE A 111 -5.50 -3.29 0.22
CA PHE A 111 -4.07 -3.08 0.07
C PHE A 111 -3.51 -3.51 -1.29
N ILE A 112 -3.83 -4.74 -1.75
CA ILE A 112 -3.22 -5.31 -2.96
C ILE A 112 -3.59 -4.52 -4.21
N LYS A 113 -4.83 -3.99 -4.26
CA LYS A 113 -5.35 -3.24 -5.40
C LYS A 113 -4.48 -2.01 -5.73
N PRO A 114 -4.24 -1.05 -4.82
CA PRO A 114 -3.36 0.08 -5.10
C PRO A 114 -1.91 -0.37 -5.37
N CYS A 115 -1.34 -1.31 -4.59
CA CYS A 115 0.02 -1.80 -4.83
C CYS A 115 0.20 -2.37 -6.25
N PHE A 116 -0.77 -3.15 -6.73
CA PHE A 116 -0.77 -3.70 -8.09
C PHE A 116 -0.85 -2.60 -9.16
N PHE A 117 -1.80 -1.66 -9.06
CA PHE A 117 -1.91 -0.56 -10.02
C PHE A 117 -0.68 0.34 -10.05
N LEU A 118 -0.11 0.65 -8.88
CA LEU A 118 1.10 1.45 -8.76
C LEU A 118 2.32 0.75 -9.36
N THR A 119 2.44 -0.57 -9.14
CA THR A 119 3.51 -1.37 -9.74
C THR A 119 3.40 -1.38 -11.26
N LEU A 120 2.19 -1.56 -11.81
CA LEU A 120 1.96 -1.49 -13.25
C LEU A 120 2.33 -0.11 -13.81
N PHE A 121 1.97 0.96 -13.11
CA PHE A 121 2.31 2.32 -13.52
C PHE A 121 3.83 2.56 -13.57
N ILE A 122 4.58 2.19 -12.52
CA ILE A 122 6.05 2.31 -12.51
C ILE A 122 6.67 1.47 -13.60
N LEU A 123 6.19 0.25 -13.79
CA LEU A 123 6.71 -0.67 -14.78
C LEU A 123 6.52 -0.12 -16.19
N ALA A 124 5.32 0.41 -16.50
CA ALA A 124 5.05 1.08 -17.77
C ALA A 124 5.92 2.34 -17.95
N ALA A 125 6.08 3.16 -16.92
CA ALA A 125 6.89 4.37 -16.97
C ALA A 125 8.37 4.07 -17.18
N LYS A 126 8.93 3.09 -16.44
CA LYS A 126 10.33 2.66 -16.59
C LYS A 126 10.59 2.05 -17.96
N ILE A 127 9.74 1.16 -18.44
CA ILE A 127 9.88 0.57 -19.78
C ILE A 127 9.78 1.67 -20.84
N GLY A 128 8.84 2.60 -20.70
CA GLY A 128 8.69 3.74 -21.61
C GLY A 128 9.96 4.60 -21.68
N ILE A 129 10.54 4.95 -20.53
CA ILE A 129 11.80 5.73 -20.48
C ILE A 129 12.97 4.93 -21.03
N SER A 130 13.11 3.65 -20.66
CA SER A 130 14.18 2.79 -21.18
C SER A 130 14.13 2.64 -22.71
N LEU A 131 12.93 2.58 -23.29
CA LEU A 131 12.74 2.54 -24.74
C LEU A 131 13.02 3.89 -25.42
N LEU A 132 12.51 4.99 -24.86
CA LEU A 132 12.60 6.32 -25.47
C LEU A 132 13.99 6.95 -25.30
N ALA A 133 14.62 6.79 -24.14
CA ALA A 133 15.88 7.46 -23.80
C ALA A 133 17.12 6.57 -23.99
N TYR A 134 17.00 5.24 -23.79
CA TYR A 134 18.16 4.34 -23.79
C TYR A 134 18.11 3.25 -24.85
N HIS A 135 17.02 3.16 -25.62
CA HIS A 135 16.78 2.15 -26.66
C HIS A 135 17.07 0.70 -26.23
N SER A 136 17.04 0.42 -24.93
CA SER A 136 17.40 -0.88 -24.35
C SER A 136 16.61 -1.13 -23.08
N ILE A 137 15.91 -2.26 -23.05
CA ILE A 137 15.21 -2.73 -21.85
C ILE A 137 16.14 -3.68 -21.11
N THR A 138 16.39 -3.41 -19.84
CA THR A 138 17.11 -4.34 -18.99
C THR A 138 16.14 -5.16 -18.15
N VAL A 139 16.54 -6.37 -17.78
CA VAL A 139 15.73 -7.23 -16.88
C VAL A 139 15.47 -6.53 -15.53
N TRP A 140 16.41 -5.68 -15.08
CA TRP A 140 16.28 -4.88 -13.86
C TRP A 140 15.18 -3.83 -13.91
N ASP A 141 14.85 -3.31 -15.09
CA ASP A 141 13.75 -2.35 -15.27
C ASP A 141 12.39 -2.98 -14.96
N VAL A 142 12.29 -4.31 -15.04
CA VAL A 142 11.09 -5.10 -14.75
C VAL A 142 11.14 -5.70 -13.34
N LEU A 143 12.28 -6.31 -12.95
CA LEU A 143 12.42 -6.98 -11.67
C LEU A 143 12.31 -6.03 -10.48
N VAL A 144 12.95 -4.85 -10.55
CA VAL A 144 12.97 -3.91 -9.42
C VAL A 144 11.56 -3.42 -9.06
N PRO A 145 10.73 -2.94 -10.02
CA PRO A 145 9.34 -2.58 -9.72
C PRO A 145 8.54 -3.72 -9.10
N VAL A 146 8.62 -4.94 -9.66
CA VAL A 146 7.83 -6.08 -9.17
C VAL A 146 8.25 -6.49 -7.77
N ILE A 147 9.55 -6.61 -7.50
CA ILE A 147 10.04 -7.03 -6.19
C ILE A 147 9.76 -5.96 -5.15
N PHE A 148 10.17 -4.71 -5.39
CA PHE A 148 10.13 -3.67 -4.37
C PHE A 148 8.76 -3.00 -4.23
N TYR A 149 7.96 -2.86 -5.28
CA TYR A 149 6.68 -2.15 -5.20
C TYR A 149 5.47 -3.08 -5.08
N LEU A 150 5.62 -4.39 -5.34
CA LEU A 150 4.55 -5.38 -5.18
C LEU A 150 4.88 -6.41 -4.10
N LEU A 151 5.95 -7.19 -4.26
CA LEU A 151 6.24 -8.34 -3.40
C LEU A 151 6.65 -7.94 -1.97
N LEU A 152 7.59 -7.01 -1.84
CA LEU A 152 8.13 -6.63 -0.54
C LEU A 152 7.09 -5.97 0.38
N PRO A 153 6.24 -5.03 -0.09
CA PRO A 153 5.13 -4.50 0.69
C PRO A 153 4.16 -5.61 1.14
N MET A 154 3.86 -6.57 0.26
CA MET A 154 3.01 -7.71 0.64
C MET A 154 3.61 -8.50 1.80
N ILE A 155 4.91 -8.81 1.74
CA ILE A 155 5.61 -9.58 2.77
C ILE A 155 5.66 -8.80 4.09
N LEU A 156 5.92 -7.49 4.04
CA LEU A 156 6.03 -6.65 5.23
C LEU A 156 4.69 -6.45 5.95
N PHE A 157 3.62 -6.13 5.21
CA PHE A 157 2.33 -5.79 5.82
C PHE A 157 1.41 -6.98 6.04
N PHE A 158 1.63 -8.08 5.32
CA PHE A 158 0.86 -9.31 5.45
C PHE A 158 1.79 -10.52 5.51
N PRO A 159 2.62 -10.63 6.56
CA PRO A 159 3.48 -11.79 6.73
C PRO A 159 2.60 -13.05 6.74
N VAL A 160 3.01 -14.06 5.98
CA VAL A 160 2.35 -15.38 5.94
C VAL A 160 2.47 -15.97 7.34
N ARG A 161 1.45 -15.75 8.18
CA ARG A 161 1.41 -16.35 9.51
C ARG A 161 1.22 -17.85 9.31
N ARG A 162 2.30 -18.63 9.44
CA ARG A 162 2.18 -20.08 9.67
C ARG A 162 1.27 -20.23 10.88
N ARG A 163 0.15 -20.95 10.70
CA ARG A 163 -0.60 -21.49 11.84
C ARG A 163 0.39 -22.38 12.57
N VAL A 164 0.91 -21.90 13.70
CA VAL A 164 1.42 -22.80 14.72
C VAL A 164 0.16 -23.46 15.25
N LEU A 165 -0.04 -24.70 14.79
CA LEU A 165 -1.04 -25.64 15.28
C LEU A 165 -0.77 -25.97 16.74
#